data_AF-A0A7S2LX61-F1
#
_entry.id   AF-A0A7S2LX61-F1
#
_cell.length_a   1.000
_cell.length_b   1.000
_cell.length_c   1.000
_cell.angle_alpha   90.00
_cell.angle_beta   90.00
_cell.angle_gamma   90.00
#
_symmetry.space_group_name_H-M   'P 1'
#
loop_
_entity.id
_entity.type
_entity.pdbx_description
1 polymer ?
#
loop_
_entity_poly.entity_id
_entity_poly.type
_entity_poly.pdbx_seq_one_letter_code
_entity_poly.pdbx_strand_id
1 'polypeptide(L)'
;KPREGCEMAKAADLILERPGMQSGAIYALFVTHVFCHHWTSPLHDAIAPLLKVYQAGLEIGDTDRACWCLMKRCYYLYFISRDLGSVQKELEATIPVLTQLKQDDTKV
;
A
#
# COMPACT_ATOMS: atom_id res chain seq x y z
N LYS A 1 15.35 2.41 15.54
CA LYS A 1 14.95 3.81 15.22
C LYS A 1 14.29 3.85 13.83
N PRO A 2 13.38 4.80 13.52
CA PRO A 2 12.68 4.83 12.23
C PRO A 2 13.61 4.78 11.01
N ARG A 3 14.77 5.44 11.08
CA ARG A 3 15.82 5.40 10.04
C ARG A 3 16.38 4.01 9.77
N GLU A 4 16.70 3.23 10.80
CA GLU A 4 17.22 1.87 10.67
C GLU A 4 16.18 0.95 10.00
N GLY A 5 14.89 1.14 10.31
CA GLY A 5 13.80 0.44 9.62
C GLY A 5 13.73 0.77 8.13
N CYS A 6 13.90 2.04 7.75
CA CYS A 6 13.97 2.44 6.35
C CYS A 6 15.22 1.92 5.62
N GLU A 7 16.36 1.80 6.30
CA GLU A 7 17.56 1.20 5.73
C GLU A 7 17.39 -0.31 5.50
N MET A 8 16.77 -1.02 6.45
CA MET A 8 16.41 -2.43 6.28
C MET A 8 15.41 -2.65 5.13
N ALA A 9 14.40 -1.77 5.01
CA ALA A 9 13.45 -1.81 3.90
C ALA A 9 14.13 -1.75 2.53
N LYS A 10 15.07 -0.80 2.35
CA LYS A 10 15.85 -0.69 1.10
C LYS A 10 16.68 -1.94 0.82
N ALA A 11 17.26 -2.53 1.86
CA ALA A 11 18.01 -3.79 1.72
C ALA A 11 17.08 -4.95 1.31
N ALA A 12 15.87 -5.02 1.88
CA ALA A 12 14.88 -6.02 1.51
C ALA A 12 14.46 -5.87 0.04
N ASP A 13 14.19 -4.64 -0.43
CA ASP A 13 13.81 -4.40 -1.83
C ASP A 13 14.84 -4.97 -2.81
N LEU A 14 16.14 -4.73 -2.56
CA LEU A 14 17.24 -5.26 -3.40
C LEU A 14 17.28 -6.80 -3.43
N ILE A 15 16.94 -7.46 -2.32
CA ILE A 15 16.89 -8.93 -2.26
C ILE A 15 15.67 -9.45 -3.04
N LEU A 16 14.57 -8.71 -2.98
CA LEU A 16 13.26 -9.10 -3.50
C LEU A 16 13.05 -8.78 -4.98
N GLU A 17 13.96 -8.01 -5.60
CA GLU A 17 14.04 -7.85 -7.07
C GLU A 17 14.39 -9.16 -7.80
N ARG A 18 14.80 -10.20 -7.08
CA ARG A 18 15.10 -11.51 -7.66
C ARG A 18 13.83 -12.19 -8.20
N PRO A 19 13.91 -12.91 -9.34
CA PRO A 19 12.78 -13.65 -9.88
C PRO A 19 12.17 -14.62 -8.85
N GLY A 20 10.84 -14.72 -8.82
CA GLY A 20 10.10 -15.61 -7.91
C GLY A 20 9.81 -15.04 -6.52
N MET A 21 10.28 -13.83 -6.20
CA MET A 21 10.09 -13.21 -4.87
C MET A 21 8.92 -12.21 -4.80
N GLN A 22 7.97 -12.27 -5.74
CA GLN A 22 6.90 -11.26 -5.89
C GLN A 22 6.08 -11.04 -4.61
N SER A 23 5.64 -12.12 -3.94
CA SER A 23 4.90 -12.00 -2.68
C SER A 23 5.73 -11.35 -1.56
N GLY A 24 7.02 -11.69 -1.48
CA GLY A 24 7.95 -11.05 -0.55
C GLY A 24 8.15 -9.56 -0.85
N ALA A 25 8.30 -9.19 -2.13
CA ALA A 25 8.42 -7.81 -2.59
C ALA A 25 7.19 -6.97 -2.21
N ILE A 26 5.99 -7.50 -2.45
CA ILE A 26 4.71 -6.89 -2.09
C ILE A 26 4.65 -6.67 -0.57
N TYR A 27 5.02 -7.67 0.23
CA TYR A 27 5.05 -7.56 1.68
C TYR A 27 6.02 -6.47 2.16
N ALA A 28 7.24 -6.43 1.64
CA ALA A 28 8.25 -5.45 2.05
C ALA A 28 7.81 -4.01 1.71
N LEU A 29 7.29 -3.80 0.50
CA LEU A 29 6.75 -2.49 0.08
C LEU A 29 5.55 -2.08 0.93
N PHE A 30 4.64 -3.01 1.22
CA PHE A 30 3.50 -2.77 2.13
C PHE A 30 3.99 -2.28 3.49
N VAL A 31 4.87 -3.03 4.16
CA VAL A 31 5.34 -2.68 5.50
C VAL A 31 6.04 -1.31 5.49
N THR A 32 6.91 -1.10 4.49
CA THR A 32 7.69 0.12 4.35
C THR A 32 6.81 1.34 4.20
N HIS A 33 5.88 1.33 3.22
CA HIS A 33 5.10 2.52 2.90
C HIS A 33 3.93 2.75 3.86
N VAL A 34 3.41 1.71 4.51
CA VAL A 34 2.30 1.85 5.46
C VAL A 34 2.78 2.24 6.85
N PHE A 35 3.90 1.69 7.33
CA PHE A 35 4.32 1.83 8.73
C PHE A 35 5.61 2.63 8.94
N CYS A 36 6.52 2.69 7.96
CA CYS A 36 7.84 3.27 8.17
C CYS A 36 8.08 4.60 7.44
N HIS A 37 7.64 4.70 6.18
CA HIS A 37 8.01 5.79 5.26
C HIS A 37 7.71 7.18 5.79
N HIS A 38 6.52 7.36 6.38
CA HIS A 38 6.05 8.67 6.86
C HIS A 38 6.86 9.25 8.02
N TRP A 39 7.68 8.45 8.71
CA TRP A 39 8.53 8.93 9.80
C TRP A 39 9.84 9.57 9.32
N THR A 40 10.24 9.29 8.08
CA THR A 40 11.58 9.66 7.58
C THR A 40 11.55 10.35 6.23
N SER A 41 10.44 10.27 5.49
CA SER A 41 10.30 10.76 4.12
C SER A 41 8.92 11.41 3.90
N PRO A 42 8.80 12.34 2.94
CA PRO A 42 7.52 12.94 2.59
C PRO A 42 6.44 11.92 2.20
N LEU A 43 5.21 12.14 2.65
CA LEU A 43 4.07 11.24 2.36
C LEU A 43 3.76 11.08 0.87
N HIS A 44 4.01 12.12 0.07
CA HIS A 44 3.71 12.10 -1.37
C HIS A 44 4.47 10.97 -2.11
N ASP A 45 5.68 10.64 -1.65
CA ASP A 45 6.52 9.59 -2.26
C ASP A 45 5.96 8.18 -2.04
N ALA A 46 5.07 7.99 -1.05
CA ALA A 46 4.43 6.71 -0.78
C ALA A 46 3.19 6.46 -1.65
N ILE A 47 2.65 7.49 -2.33
CA ILE A 47 1.37 7.39 -3.06
C ILE A 47 1.45 6.40 -4.24
N ALA A 48 2.51 6.47 -5.05
CA ALA A 48 2.71 5.58 -6.19
C ALA A 48 3.07 4.15 -5.77
N PRO A 49 3.99 3.91 -4.81
CA PRO A 49 4.26 2.58 -4.28
C PRO A 49 3.03 1.89 -3.69
N LEU A 50 2.18 2.59 -2.93
CA LEU A 50 0.95 2.00 -2.38
C LEU A 50 -0.01 1.54 -3.49
N LEU A 51 -0.12 2.28 -4.59
CA LEU A 51 -0.94 1.85 -5.74
C LEU A 51 -0.36 0.61 -6.43
N LYS A 52 0.97 0.56 -6.58
CA LYS A 52 1.67 -0.60 -7.14
C LYS A 52 1.43 -1.87 -6.31
N VAL A 53 1.53 -1.75 -4.98
CA VAL A 53 1.27 -2.88 -4.06
C VAL A 53 -0.19 -3.33 -4.15
N TYR A 54 -1.13 -2.39 -4.25
CA TYR A 54 -2.54 -2.72 -4.48
C TYR A 54 -2.75 -3.52 -5.77
N GLN A 55 -2.23 -3.05 -6.90
CA GLN A 55 -2.39 -3.74 -8.19
C GLN A 55 -1.74 -5.13 -8.18
N ALA A 56 -0.48 -5.20 -7.73
CA ALA A 56 0.24 -6.46 -7.66
C ALA A 56 -0.40 -7.45 -6.68
N GLY A 57 -0.93 -6.97 -5.54
CA GLY A 57 -1.66 -7.78 -4.57
C GLY A 57 -2.93 -8.38 -5.17
N LEU A 58 -3.68 -7.63 -5.98
CA LEU A 58 -4.84 -8.18 -6.70
C LEU A 58 -4.44 -9.28 -7.71
N GLU A 59 -3.33 -9.10 -8.42
CA GLU A 59 -2.85 -10.08 -9.40
C GLU A 59 -2.47 -11.43 -8.77
N ILE A 60 -1.93 -11.41 -7.54
CA ILE A 60 -1.49 -12.61 -6.82
C ILE A 60 -2.50 -13.13 -5.80
N GLY A 61 -3.68 -12.50 -5.67
CA GLY A 61 -4.71 -12.86 -4.70
C GLY A 61 -4.42 -12.42 -3.25
N ASP A 62 -3.46 -11.52 -3.02
CA ASP A 62 -3.16 -10.91 -1.72
C ASP A 62 -4.08 -9.70 -1.47
N THR A 63 -5.37 -10.00 -1.32
CA THR A 63 -6.46 -9.01 -1.21
C THR A 63 -6.35 -8.16 0.05
N ASP A 64 -5.92 -8.75 1.17
CA ASP A 64 -5.74 -8.07 2.45
C ASP A 64 -4.79 -6.88 2.33
N ARG A 65 -3.55 -7.14 1.87
CA ARG A 65 -2.53 -6.09 1.74
C ARG A 65 -2.91 -5.07 0.68
N ALA A 66 -3.55 -5.53 -0.40
CA ALA A 66 -4.07 -4.64 -1.43
C ALA A 66 -5.07 -3.63 -0.84
N CYS A 67 -6.05 -4.11 -0.07
CA CYS A 67 -7.05 -3.28 0.60
C CYS A 67 -6.40 -2.25 1.53
N TRP A 68 -5.46 -2.68 2.37
CA TRP A 68 -4.75 -1.78 3.27
C TRP A 68 -3.98 -0.69 2.52
N CYS A 69 -3.27 -1.04 1.45
CA CYS A 69 -2.53 -0.07 0.64
C CYS A 69 -3.45 0.95 -0.03
N LEU A 70 -4.59 0.52 -0.55
CA LEU A 70 -5.57 1.40 -1.18
C LEU A 70 -6.18 2.37 -0.16
N MET A 71 -6.54 1.88 1.03
CA MET A 71 -7.00 2.73 2.13
C MET A 71 -5.93 3.75 2.56
N LYS A 72 -4.68 3.30 2.75
CA LYS A 72 -3.58 4.17 3.18
C LYS A 72 -3.27 5.24 2.16
N ARG A 73 -3.34 4.92 0.86
CA ARG A 73 -3.21 5.90 -0.22
C ARG A 73 -4.24 7.01 -0.09
N CYS A 74 -5.51 6.69 0.16
CA CYS A 74 -6.56 7.70 0.34
C CYS A 74 -6.28 8.62 1.54
N TYR A 75 -5.84 8.07 2.67
CA TYR A 75 -5.45 8.89 3.82
C TYR A 75 -4.24 9.78 3.54
N TYR A 76 -3.24 9.28 2.82
CA TYR A 76 -2.06 10.06 2.48
C TYR A 76 -2.42 11.19 1.51
N LEU A 77 -3.31 10.95 0.55
CA LEU A 77 -3.85 11.99 -0.33
C LEU A 77 -4.57 13.11 0.45
N TYR A 78 -5.33 12.73 1.49
CA TYR A 78 -5.94 13.70 2.39
C TYR A 78 -4.89 14.52 3.16
N PHE A 79 -3.86 13.87 3.72
CA PHE A 79 -2.84 14.54 4.51
C PHE A 79 -1.91 15.46 3.70
N ILE A 80 -1.74 15.23 2.40
CA ILE A 80 -0.93 16.11 1.53
C ILE A 80 -1.75 17.29 0.95
N SER A 81 -2.86 17.66 1.61
CA SER A 81 -3.70 18.81 1.25
C SER A 81 -4.29 18.77 -0.16
N ARG A 82 -4.55 17.57 -0.71
CA ARG A 82 -5.36 17.44 -1.91
C ARG A 82 -6.78 17.90 -1.59
N ASP A 83 -7.45 18.48 -2.58
CA ASP A 83 -8.84 18.91 -2.45
C ASP A 83 -9.73 17.79 -1.86
N LEU A 84 -10.50 18.13 -0.83
CA LEU A 84 -11.32 17.17 -0.09
C LEU A 84 -12.38 16.53 -1.00
N GLY A 85 -12.94 17.27 -1.95
CA GLY A 85 -13.88 16.73 -2.93
C GLY A 85 -13.24 15.70 -3.85
N SER A 86 -12.00 15.93 -4.29
CA SER A 86 -11.23 14.94 -5.05
C SER A 86 -10.93 13.68 -4.24
N VAL A 87 -10.56 13.81 -2.96
CA VAL A 87 -10.27 12.66 -2.10
C VAL A 87 -11.54 11.88 -1.78
N GLN A 88 -12.66 12.57 -1.52
CA GLN A 88 -13.95 11.95 -1.29
C GLN A 88 -14.39 11.10 -2.49
N LYS A 89 -14.26 11.61 -3.72
CA LYS A 89 -14.57 10.83 -4.94
C LYS A 89 -13.70 9.57 -5.05
N GLU A 90 -12.41 9.66 -4.74
CA GLU A 90 -11.50 8.50 -4.78
C GLU A 90 -11.85 7.47 -3.69
N LEU A 91 -12.24 7.93 -2.50
CA LEU A 91 -12.75 7.07 -1.42
C LEU A 91 -14.08 6.41 -1.79
N GLU A 92 -15.03 7.17 -2.33
CA GLU A 92 -16.34 6.65 -2.76
C GLU A 92 -16.20 5.59 -3.85
N ALA A 93 -15.29 5.79 -4.81
CA ALA A 93 -14.96 4.79 -5.82
C ALA A 93 -14.27 3.54 -5.23
N THR A 94 -13.53 3.71 -4.12
CA THR A 94 -12.80 2.63 -3.44
C THR A 94 -13.70 1.76 -2.56
N ILE A 95 -14.73 2.32 -1.93
CA ILE A 95 -15.68 1.60 -1.04
C ILE A 95 -16.28 0.33 -1.66
N PRO A 96 -16.84 0.32 -2.89
CA PRO A 96 -17.41 -0.89 -3.47
C PRO A 96 -16.36 -1.96 -3.73
N VAL A 97 -15.14 -1.57 -4.13
CA VAL A 97 -14.02 -2.48 -4.33
C VAL A 97 -13.64 -3.17 -3.02
N LEU A 98 -13.47 -2.40 -1.94
CA LEU A 98 -13.17 -2.95 -0.61
C LEU A 98 -14.29 -3.85 -0.08
N THR A 99 -15.54 -3.49 -0.37
CA THR A 99 -16.71 -4.27 0.05
C THR A 99 -16.74 -5.62 -0.67
N GLN A 100 -16.46 -5.64 -1.97
CA GLN A 100 -16.40 -6.87 -2.76
C GLN A 100 -15.26 -7.78 -2.29
N LEU A 101 -14.06 -7.22 -2.08
CA LEU A 101 -12.89 -7.99 -1.65
C LEU A 101 -13.06 -8.60 -0.26
N LYS A 102 -13.76 -7.92 0.66
CA LYS A 102 -14.06 -8.43 2.00
C LYS A 102 -15.10 -9.58 1.99
N GLN A 103 -15.93 -9.68 0.96
CA GLN A 103 -16.96 -10.71 0.87
C GLN A 103 -16.43 -12.07 0.42
N ASP A 104 -15.25 -12.13 -0.20
CA ASP A 104 -14.66 -13.40 -0.64
C ASP A 104 -14.04 -14.22 0.52
N ASP A 105 -13.65 -13.57 1.63
CA ASP A 105 -13.13 -14.25 2.83
C ASP A 105 -14.21 -14.93 3.69
N THR A 106 -15.50 -14.73 3.39
CA THR A 106 -16.62 -15.33 4.16
C THR A 106 -17.12 -16.65 3.55
N LYS A 107 -16.33 -17.28 2.68
CA LYS A 107 -16.59 -18.66 2.22
C LYS A 107 -15.72 -19.64 3.01
N VAL A 108 -16.09 -19.86 4.28
CA VAL A 108 -15.69 -21.02 5.08
C VAL A 108 -16.94 -21.76 5.53
#